data_AF-A0A2W1UJI1-F1
#
_entry.id   AF-A0A2W1UJI1-F1
#
_cell.length_a   1.000
_cell.length_b   1.000
_cell.length_c   1.000
_cell.angle_alpha   90.00
_cell.angle_beta   90.00
_cell.angle_gamma   90.00
#
_symmetry.space_group_name_H-M   'P 1'
#
loop_
_entity.id
_entity.type
_entity.pdbx_description
1 polymer ?
#
loop_
_entity_poly.entity_id
_entity_poly.type
_entity_poly.pdbx_seq_one_letter_code
_entity_poly.pdbx_strand_id
1 'polypeptide(L)'
;MMIVDTAATVWWTGGAPARLVWLGRRWRVSDVPTRLTTTPTDLPTAITHAPERTAGWRFQATAEDGETLVVDIVPDDDGWSVARTWT
;
A
#
# COMPACT_ATOMS: atom_id res chain seq x y z
N MET A 1 2.76 -4.36 14.38
CA MET A 1 1.48 -4.11 13.67
C MET A 1 0.85 -2.88 14.30
N MET A 2 1.08 -1.72 13.71
CA MET A 2 0.36 -0.49 14.05
C MET A 2 -0.67 -0.24 12.94
N ILE A 3 -1.94 -0.08 13.31
CA ILE A 3 -2.96 0.40 12.37
C ILE A 3 -2.90 1.93 12.43
N VAL A 4 -2.81 2.54 11.27
CA VAL A 4 -2.67 3.98 11.07
C VAL A 4 -3.60 4.37 9.94
N ASP A 5 -4.10 5.59 9.96
CA ASP A 5 -4.78 6.19 8.82
C ASP A 5 -4.21 7.58 8.67
N THR A 6 -3.17 7.69 7.85
CA THR A 6 -2.43 8.93 7.71
C THR A 6 -1.99 9.08 6.27
N ALA A 7 -2.28 10.26 5.72
CA ALA A 7 -1.96 10.61 4.35
C ALA A 7 -0.49 10.38 4.03
N ALA A 8 -0.24 9.89 2.82
CA ALA A 8 1.08 9.71 2.29
C ALA A 8 1.13 10.08 0.80
N THR A 9 2.28 10.60 0.38
CA THR A 9 2.55 10.85 -1.04
C THR A 9 3.35 9.67 -1.60
N VAL A 10 2.86 9.08 -2.68
CA VAL A 10 3.47 7.89 -3.30
C VAL A 10 3.99 8.25 -4.69
N TRP A 11 5.25 7.92 -4.97
CA TRP A 11 5.82 7.99 -6.32
C TRP A 11 5.83 6.61 -6.95
N TRP A 12 5.54 6.59 -8.25
CA TRP A 12 5.33 5.38 -9.02
C TRP A 12 6.43 5.20 -10.06
N THR A 13 6.85 3.95 -10.25
CA THR A 13 7.72 3.54 -11.36
C THR A 13 7.17 2.25 -11.94
N GLY A 14 6.93 2.21 -13.26
CA GLY A 14 6.45 0.99 -13.92
C GLY A 14 5.11 0.46 -13.38
N GLY A 15 4.26 1.34 -12.82
CA GLY A 15 2.96 0.96 -12.26
C GLY A 15 3.00 0.35 -10.85
N ALA A 16 4.14 0.43 -10.15
CA ALA A 16 4.28 0.01 -8.76
C ALA A 16 4.86 1.14 -7.89
N PRO A 17 4.62 1.14 -6.56
CA PRO A 17 5.22 2.08 -5.64
C PRO A 17 6.75 2.00 -5.68
N ALA A 18 7.41 3.15 -5.71
CA ALA A 18 8.88 3.25 -5.72
C ALA A 18 9.42 4.12 -4.57
N ARG A 19 8.66 5.11 -4.14
CA ARG A 19 9.00 5.98 -2.99
C ARG A 19 7.73 6.41 -2.26
N LEU A 20 7.89 6.72 -0.98
CA LEU A 20 6.84 7.18 -0.09
C LEU A 20 7.34 8.39 0.70
N VAL A 21 6.51 9.42 0.85
CA VAL A 21 6.67 10.43 1.91
C VAL A 21 5.52 10.23 2.89
N TRP A 22 5.88 9.90 4.13
CA TRP A 22 4.93 9.61 5.19
C TRP A 22 5.50 10.09 6.52
N LEU A 23 4.66 10.77 7.32
CA LEU A 23 5.05 11.43 8.58
C LEU A 23 6.25 12.38 8.43
N GLY A 24 6.29 13.14 7.32
CA GLY A 24 7.37 14.08 7.03
C GLY A 24 8.70 13.44 6.65
N ARG A 25 8.76 12.11 6.54
CA ARG A 25 9.99 11.35 6.22
C ARG A 25 9.89 10.70 4.84
N ARG A 26 11.06 10.59 4.19
CA ARG A 26 11.22 9.94 2.89
C ARG A 26 11.60 8.48 3.09
N TRP A 27 10.92 7.61 2.34
CA TRP A 27 11.16 6.19 2.33
C TRP A 27 11.33 5.71 0.88
N ARG A 28 12.31 4.84 0.66
CA ARG A 28 12.52 4.18 -0.63
C ARG A 28 12.00 2.77 -0.54
N VAL A 29 11.21 2.34 -1.53
CA VAL A 29 10.81 0.94 -1.65
C VAL A 29 12.06 0.08 -1.88
N SER A 30 12.23 -0.93 -1.04
CA SER A 30 13.44 -1.76 -0.97
C SER A 30 13.21 -3.23 -1.35
N ASP A 31 11.96 -3.62 -1.61
CA ASP A 31 11.58 -4.96 -2.09
C ASP A 31 10.71 -4.86 -3.38
N VAL A 32 10.01 -5.95 -3.71
CA VAL A 32 9.04 -6.00 -4.81
C VAL A 32 7.63 -5.77 -4.24
N PRO A 33 6.96 -4.64 -4.57
CA PRO A 33 5.62 -4.37 -4.10
C PRO A 33 4.61 -5.44 -4.50
N THR A 34 3.76 -5.82 -3.55
CA THR A 34 2.67 -6.78 -3.73
C THR A 34 1.34 -6.05 -3.74
N ARG A 35 0.48 -6.32 -4.74
CA ARG A 35 -0.89 -5.78 -4.77
C ARG A 35 -1.71 -6.42 -3.67
N LEU A 36 -2.44 -5.61 -2.91
CA LEU A 36 -3.50 -6.07 -2.04
C LEU A 36 -4.77 -6.15 -2.89
N THR A 37 -5.40 -7.31 -2.95
CA THR A 37 -6.66 -7.49 -3.67
C THR A 37 -7.81 -7.76 -2.71
N THR A 38 -9.00 -7.33 -3.10
CA THR A 38 -10.23 -7.65 -2.39
C THR A 38 -11.25 -8.22 -3.37
N THR A 39 -12.02 -9.18 -2.87
CA THR A 39 -13.15 -9.76 -3.59
C THR A 39 -14.40 -9.01 -3.14
N PRO A 40 -15.17 -8.40 -4.07
CA PRO A 40 -16.42 -7.75 -3.69
C PRO A 40 -17.37 -8.77 -3.05
N THR A 41 -17.92 -8.43 -1.88
CA THR A 41 -18.82 -9.30 -1.11
C THR A 41 -20.22 -9.41 -1.73
N ASP A 42 -20.63 -8.43 -2.55
CA ASP A 42 -21.97 -8.34 -3.15
C ASP A 42 -22.00 -8.83 -4.60
N LEU A 43 -21.34 -9.95 -4.88
CA LEU A 43 -21.41 -10.57 -6.20
C LEU A 43 -22.53 -11.61 -6.24
N PRO A 44 -23.35 -11.64 -7.32
CA PRO A 44 -24.29 -12.72 -7.54
C PRO A 44 -23.60 -14.09 -7.39
N THR A 45 -24.23 -15.03 -6.71
CA THR A 45 -23.70 -16.40 -6.47
C THR A 45 -23.38 -17.17 -7.76
N ALA A 46 -23.89 -16.72 -8.91
CA ALA A 46 -23.57 -17.25 -10.23
C ALA A 46 -22.16 -16.85 -10.73
N ILE A 47 -21.52 -15.85 -10.12
CA ILE A 47 -20.15 -15.44 -10.45
C ILE A 47 -19.18 -16.35 -9.71
N THR A 48 -18.64 -17.32 -10.44
CA THR A 48 -17.62 -18.26 -9.91
C THR A 48 -16.20 -17.70 -9.94
N HIS A 49 -15.99 -16.60 -10.68
CA HIS A 49 -14.71 -15.89 -10.79
C HIS A 49 -14.97 -14.39 -10.65
N ALA A 50 -14.98 -13.93 -9.40
CA ALA A 50 -15.12 -12.52 -9.07
C ALA A 50 -13.91 -11.72 -9.59
N PRO A 51 -14.11 -10.57 -10.26
CA PRO A 51 -12.99 -9.70 -10.59
C PRO A 51 -12.39 -9.14 -9.29
N GLU A 52 -11.13 -9.46 -9.04
CA GLU A 52 -10.36 -8.90 -7.93
C GLU A 52 -10.11 -7.41 -8.18
N ARG A 53 -10.46 -6.56 -7.20
CA ARG A 53 -10.09 -5.14 -7.23
C ARG A 53 -8.82 -4.95 -6.43
N THR A 54 -7.87 -4.18 -6.96
CA THR A 54 -6.71 -3.75 -6.17
C THR A 54 -7.20 -2.80 -5.07
N ALA A 55 -7.08 -3.25 -3.83
CA ALA A 55 -7.43 -2.52 -2.62
C ALA A 55 -6.24 -1.71 -2.07
N GLY A 56 -5.02 -1.95 -2.55
CA GLY A 56 -3.83 -1.28 -2.05
C GLY A 56 -2.54 -1.94 -2.49
N TRP A 57 -1.45 -1.60 -1.80
CA TRP A 57 -0.14 -2.21 -1.98
C TRP A 57 0.53 -2.48 -0.65
N ARG A 58 1.29 -3.58 -0.60
CA ARG A 58 2.23 -3.89 0.45
C ARG A 58 3.66 -3.84 -0.08
N PHE A 59 4.57 -3.22 0.65
CA PHE A 59 5.99 -3.23 0.33
C PHE A 59 6.85 -2.95 1.56
N GLN A 60 8.11 -3.36 1.50
CA GLN A 60 9.16 -2.92 2.41
C GLN A 60 9.69 -1.55 1.96
N ALA A 61 9.86 -0.64 2.90
CA ALA A 61 10.45 0.66 2.66
C ALA A 61 11.57 0.95 3.66
N THR A 62 12.66 1.53 3.18
CA THR A 62 13.84 1.91 3.97
C THR A 62 14.06 3.41 3.89
N ALA A 63 14.26 4.04 5.05
CA ALA A 63 14.61 5.46 5.19
C ALA A 63 16.12 5.69 5.00
N GLU A 64 16.52 6.97 4.92
CA GLU A 64 17.93 7.35 4.67
C GLU A 64 18.90 6.92 5.78
N ASP A 65 18.43 6.79 7.02
CA ASP A 65 19.20 6.32 8.18
C ASP A 65 19.19 4.78 8.33
N GLY A 66 18.58 4.06 7.39
CA GLY A 66 18.54 2.61 7.37
C GLY A 66 17.35 1.97 8.10
N GLU A 67 16.49 2.77 8.75
CA GLU A 67 15.26 2.23 9.33
C GLU A 67 14.39 1.60 8.24
N THR A 68 13.87 0.40 8.51
CA THR A 68 13.09 -0.36 7.55
C THR A 68 11.77 -0.80 8.17
N LEU A 69 10.70 -0.72 7.39
CA LEU A 69 9.38 -1.21 7.78
C LEU A 69 8.66 -1.80 6.57
N VAL A 70 7.76 -2.73 6.83
CA VAL A 70 6.73 -3.14 5.87
C VAL A 70 5.55 -2.19 6.05
N VAL A 71 4.96 -1.77 4.94
CA VAL A 71 3.82 -0.84 4.91
C VAL A 71 2.71 -1.37 4.00
N ASP A 72 1.47 -1.25 4.45
CA ASP A 72 0.29 -1.30 3.59
C ASP A 72 -0.14 0.14 3.28
N ILE A 73 -0.31 0.47 2.01
CA ILE A 73 -1.01 1.68 1.57
C ILE A 73 -2.34 1.31 0.92
N VAL A 74 -3.36 2.14 1.14
CA VAL A 74 -4.70 2.02 0.54
C VAL A 74 -5.08 3.34 -0.10
N PRO A 75 -5.90 3.34 -1.17
CA PRO A 75 -6.44 4.58 -1.72
C PRO A 75 -7.32 5.27 -0.67
N ASP A 76 -7.21 6.59 -0.62
CA ASP A 76 -8.04 7.50 0.17
C ASP A 76 -8.63 8.57 -0.76
N ASP A 77 -9.55 9.42 -0.27
CA ASP A 77 -10.36 10.35 -1.07
C ASP A 77 -9.56 11.11 -2.15
N ASP A 78 -8.36 11.60 -1.81
CA ASP A 78 -7.50 12.38 -2.71
C ASP A 78 -6.12 11.75 -2.97
N GLY A 79 -5.91 10.49 -2.61
CA GLY A 79 -4.60 9.87 -2.79
C GLY A 79 -4.41 8.54 -2.11
N TRP A 80 -3.47 8.49 -1.17
CA TRP A 80 -3.06 7.27 -0.49
C TRP A 80 -2.88 7.53 1.01
N SER A 81 -3.35 6.60 1.83
CA SER A 81 -3.04 6.57 3.26
C SER A 81 -2.24 5.32 3.61
N VAL A 82 -1.38 5.44 4.61
CA VAL A 82 -0.72 4.28 5.22
C VAL A 82 -1.70 3.65 6.18
N ALA A 83 -2.13 2.42 5.87
CA ALA A 83 -3.11 1.66 6.64
C ALA A 83 -2.46 0.87 7.78
N ARG A 84 -1.27 0.29 7.55
CA ARG A 84 -0.58 -0.58 8.50
C ARG A 84 0.93 -0.55 8.35
N THR A 85 1.63 -0.75 9.46
CA THR A 85 3.09 -0.94 9.46
C THR A 85 3.57 -2.08 10.37
N TRP A 86 4.72 -2.66 10.00
CA TRP A 86 5.46 -3.68 10.75
C TRP A 86 6.97 -3.40 10.69
N THR A 87 7.67 -3.65 11.79
CA THR A 87 9.14 -3.52 11.96
C THR A 87 9.76 -4.88 12.26
#